data_AF-A0A1E4SNV1-F1
#
_entry.id   AF-A0A1E4SNV1-F1
#
_cell.length_a   1.000
_cell.length_b   1.000
_cell.length_c   1.000
_cell.angle_alpha   90.00
_cell.angle_beta   90.00
_cell.angle_gamma   90.00
#
_symmetry.space_group_name_H-M   'P 1'
#
loop_
_entity.id
_entity.type
_entity.pdbx_description
1 polymer ?
#
loop_
_entity_poly.entity_id
_entity_poly.type
_entity_poly.pdbx_seq_one_letter_code
_entity_poly.pdbx_strand_id
1 'polypeptide(L)'
;MATAAPVFRIVSMKSGTPFQYQNIVLKDGQIYISGQDSPINFLLNDDKTLIDATNNRFIQIHENEVEETSSKSLATKGFALKDGYLTLGDKTFYACANGDSYKLTTHCESGDSIALKITEQTNSN
;
A
#
# COMPACT_ATOMS: atom_id res chain seq x y z
N MET A 1 -17.13 22.14 7.60
CA MET A 1 -15.68 22.30 7.37
C MET A 1 -15.19 20.99 6.81
N ALA A 2 -14.56 20.99 5.63
CA ALA A 2 -13.98 19.76 5.08
C ALA A 2 -12.66 19.50 5.80
N THR A 3 -12.60 18.44 6.60
CA THR A 3 -11.35 17.98 7.21
C THR A 3 -10.48 17.40 6.11
N ALA A 4 -9.23 17.86 5.98
CA ALA A 4 -8.31 17.29 5.00
C ALA A 4 -8.11 15.79 5.29
N ALA A 5 -8.10 14.96 4.24
CA ALA A 5 -7.87 13.53 4.41
C ALA A 5 -6.47 13.30 5.01
N PRO A 6 -6.35 12.47 6.07
CA PRO A 6 -5.08 12.26 6.73
C PRO A 6 -4.08 11.56 5.80
N VAL A 7 -2.83 12.01 5.84
CA VAL A 7 -1.72 11.35 5.15
C VAL A 7 -1.09 10.36 6.12
N PHE A 8 -0.80 9.15 5.67
CA PHE A 8 -0.27 8.10 6.52
C PHE A 8 0.77 7.21 5.86
N ARG A 9 1.52 6.46 6.66
CA ARG A 9 2.49 5.46 6.20
C ARG A 9 2.04 4.06 6.54
N ILE A 10 2.55 3.10 5.78
CA ILE A 10 2.26 1.68 5.94
C ILE A 10 3.56 0.90 6.13
N VAL A 11 3.53 -0.02 7.09
CA VAL A 11 4.52 -1.10 7.18
C VAL A 11 3.83 -2.44 7.01
N SER A 12 4.56 -3.39 6.46
CA SER A 12 4.16 -4.79 6.40
C SER A 12 4.27 -5.45 7.78
N MET A 13 3.35 -6.35 8.07
CA MET A 13 3.23 -7.08 9.33
C MET A 13 3.10 -8.58 9.03
N LYS A 14 4.16 -9.32 9.34
CA LYS A 14 4.15 -10.78 9.39
C LYS A 14 5.17 -11.26 10.42
N SER A 15 4.69 -11.60 11.61
CA SER A 15 5.54 -11.90 12.75
C SER A 15 6.49 -13.07 12.46
N GLY A 16 7.77 -12.92 12.87
CA GLY A 16 8.78 -13.97 12.72
C GLY A 16 9.32 -14.13 11.30
N THR A 17 9.05 -13.19 10.40
CA THR A 17 9.56 -13.19 9.02
C THR A 17 10.35 -11.92 8.71
N PRO A 18 11.18 -11.91 7.65
CA PRO A 18 11.86 -10.71 7.19
C PRO A 18 10.90 -9.57 6.81
N PHE A 19 9.62 -9.85 6.55
CA PHE A 19 8.61 -8.84 6.19
C PHE A 19 7.99 -8.14 7.39
N GLN A 20 8.46 -8.40 8.61
CA GLN A 20 7.95 -7.68 9.77
C GLN A 20 8.50 -6.24 9.79
N TYR A 21 7.61 -5.26 9.92
CA TYR A 21 7.91 -3.83 10.00
C TYR A 21 8.68 -3.27 8.80
N GLN A 22 8.58 -3.90 7.62
CA GLN A 22 9.23 -3.36 6.41
C GLN A 22 8.32 -2.30 5.77
N ASN A 23 8.93 -1.26 5.21
CA ASN A 23 8.20 -0.19 4.53
C ASN A 23 7.53 -0.70 3.26
N ILE A 24 6.43 -0.04 2.90
CA ILE A 24 5.85 -0.12 1.56
C ILE A 24 6.43 1.01 0.72
N VAL A 25 7.07 0.68 -0.39
CA VAL A 25 7.93 1.58 -1.16
C VAL A 25 7.60 1.53 -2.65
N LEU A 26 7.90 2.60 -3.39
CA LEU A 26 7.70 2.66 -4.83
C LEU A 26 9.03 2.46 -5.57
N LYS A 27 9.05 1.58 -6.58
CA LYS A 27 10.17 1.43 -7.51
C LYS A 27 9.63 1.24 -8.93
N ASP A 28 10.03 2.12 -9.84
CA ASP A 28 9.65 2.07 -11.27
C ASP A 28 8.13 1.95 -11.50
N GLY A 29 7.33 2.64 -10.67
CA GLY A 29 5.86 2.63 -10.74
C GLY A 29 5.19 1.43 -10.08
N GLN A 30 5.94 0.45 -9.59
CA GLN A 30 5.43 -0.73 -8.89
C GLN A 30 5.70 -0.63 -7.38
N ILE A 31 4.85 -1.27 -6.57
CA ILE A 31 4.97 -1.23 -5.12
C ILE A 31 5.72 -2.46 -4.60
N TYR A 32 6.72 -2.21 -3.75
CA TYR A 32 7.59 -3.19 -3.13
C TYR A 32 7.57 -3.11 -1.61
N ILE A 33 8.16 -4.11 -0.98
CA ILE A 33 8.37 -4.21 0.46
C ILE A 33 9.88 -4.12 0.71
N SER A 34 10.32 -3.15 1.52
CA SER A 34 11.74 -2.92 1.78
C SER A 34 11.99 -2.28 3.15
N GLY A 35 13.05 -2.67 3.83
CA GLY A 35 13.48 -2.06 5.10
C GLY A 35 14.51 -0.94 4.95
N GLN A 36 15.00 -0.69 3.73
CA GLN A 36 16.07 0.28 3.47
C GLN A 36 15.58 1.52 2.73
N ASP A 37 14.50 1.38 1.95
CA ASP A 37 13.98 2.45 1.10
C ASP A 37 12.95 3.32 1.84
N SER A 38 12.79 4.56 1.39
CA SER A 38 11.83 5.51 1.92
C SER A 38 10.38 5.04 1.71
N PRO A 39 9.52 5.10 2.75
CA PRO A 39 8.12 4.70 2.63
C PRO A 39 7.31 5.67 1.77
N ILE A 40 6.29 5.13 1.11
CA ILE A 40 5.24 5.92 0.46
C ILE A 40 4.38 6.62 1.53
N ASN A 41 4.02 7.88 1.28
CA ASN A 41 2.99 8.58 2.04
C ASN A 41 1.64 8.38 1.34
N PHE A 42 0.73 7.64 1.96
CA PHE A 42 -0.58 7.34 1.42
C PHE A 42 -1.64 8.33 1.88
N LEU A 43 -2.62 8.57 1.02
CA LEU A 43 -3.85 9.27 1.35
C LEU A 43 -5.04 8.42 0.87
N LEU A 44 -6.03 8.21 1.74
CA LEU A 44 -7.27 7.52 1.40
C LEU A 44 -8.37 8.54 1.11
N ASN A 45 -8.84 8.57 -0.14
CA ASN A 45 -9.95 9.43 -0.54
C ASN A 45 -11.30 8.92 -0.03
N ASP A 46 -12.29 9.81 0.00
CA ASP A 46 -13.67 9.49 0.35
C ASP A 46 -14.28 8.42 -0.57
N ASP A 47 -13.91 8.43 -1.86
CA ASP A 47 -14.33 7.45 -2.87
C ASP A 47 -13.63 6.09 -2.76
N LYS A 48 -12.86 5.90 -1.69
CA LYS A 48 -12.13 4.68 -1.34
C LYS A 48 -11.02 4.32 -2.33
N THR A 49 -10.49 5.31 -3.06
CA THR A 49 -9.22 5.20 -3.79
C THR A 49 -8.05 5.60 -2.90
N LEU A 50 -6.90 4.97 -3.11
CA LEU A 50 -5.65 5.28 -2.42
C LEU A 50 -4.74 6.09 -3.35
N ILE A 51 -4.04 7.08 -2.80
CA ILE A 51 -3.09 7.95 -3.50
C ILE A 51 -1.72 7.85 -2.83
N ASP A 52 -0.63 7.79 -3.60
CA ASP A 52 0.69 8.24 -3.14
C ASP A 52 0.69 9.77 -3.13
N ALA A 53 0.62 10.35 -1.95
CA ALA A 53 0.57 11.79 -1.72
C ALA A 53 1.89 12.49 -2.08
N THR A 54 2.99 11.75 -2.20
CA THR A 54 4.30 12.28 -2.60
C THR A 54 4.33 12.58 -4.10
N ASN A 55 3.84 11.64 -4.90
CA ASN A 55 3.84 11.74 -6.37
C ASN A 55 2.51 12.25 -6.94
N ASN A 56 1.47 12.36 -6.10
CA ASN A 56 0.10 12.65 -6.48
C ASN A 56 -0.43 11.68 -7.55
N ARG A 57 -0.18 10.38 -7.34
CA ARG A 57 -0.61 9.29 -8.23
C ARG A 57 -1.52 8.32 -7.50
N PHE A 58 -2.46 7.73 -8.22
CA PHE A 58 -3.39 6.76 -7.66
C PHE A 58 -2.76 5.38 -7.60
N ILE A 59 -3.21 4.57 -6.65
CA ILE A 59 -2.86 3.15 -6.60
C ILE A 59 -3.90 2.34 -7.35
N GLN A 60 -3.44 1.47 -8.23
CA GLN A 60 -4.26 0.47 -8.91
C GLN A 60 -3.76 -0.93 -8.64
N ILE A 61 -4.68 -1.88 -8.76
CA ILE A 61 -4.38 -3.30 -8.84
C ILE A 61 -4.68 -3.74 -10.26
N HIS A 62 -3.63 -4.10 -10.99
CA HIS A 62 -3.70 -4.58 -12.35
C HIS A 62 -3.08 -5.98 -12.40
N GLU A 63 -3.85 -6.98 -12.84
CA GLU A 63 -3.39 -8.39 -12.88
C GLU A 63 -2.80 -8.90 -11.55
N ASN A 64 -3.36 -8.44 -10.42
CA ASN A 64 -2.93 -8.70 -9.04
C ASN A 64 -1.67 -7.97 -8.56
N GLU A 65 -0.95 -7.29 -9.44
CA GLU A 65 0.15 -6.39 -9.05
C GLU A 65 -0.40 -5.08 -8.50
N VAL A 66 0.30 -4.51 -7.50
CA VAL A 66 -0.02 -3.17 -6.98
C VAL A 66 0.94 -2.16 -7.58
N GLU A 67 0.40 -1.15 -8.26
CA GLU A 67 1.18 -0.18 -9.03
C GLU A 67 0.54 1.22 -9.01
N GLU A 68 1.32 2.23 -9.41
CA GLU A 68 0.87 3.61 -9.53
C GLU A 68 0.33 3.94 -10.92
N THR A 69 -0.78 4.66 -10.95
CA THR A 69 -1.37 5.22 -12.17
C THR A 69 -1.65 6.71 -12.03
N SER A 70 -1.45 7.46 -13.11
CA SER A 70 -1.89 8.85 -13.21
C SER A 70 -3.39 8.95 -13.52
N SER A 71 -4.04 7.84 -13.90
CA SER A 71 -5.44 7.84 -14.29
C SER A 71 -6.36 7.48 -13.13
N LYS A 72 -7.16 8.45 -12.67
CA LYS A 72 -8.19 8.21 -11.65
C LYS A 72 -9.20 7.13 -12.05
N SER A 73 -9.49 6.97 -13.34
CA SER A 73 -10.45 5.95 -13.80
C SER A 73 -9.93 4.52 -13.66
N LEU A 74 -8.61 4.33 -13.58
CA LEU A 74 -7.98 3.04 -13.35
C LEU A 74 -7.69 2.78 -11.86
N ALA A 75 -7.79 3.81 -11.02
CA ALA A 75 -7.56 3.70 -9.58
C ALA A 75 -8.46 2.62 -8.95
N THR A 76 -7.86 1.77 -8.14
CA THR A 76 -8.63 0.73 -7.44
C THR A 76 -9.42 1.37 -6.29
N LYS A 77 -10.73 1.05 -6.28
CA LYS A 77 -11.66 1.45 -5.22
C LYS A 77 -11.83 0.34 -4.20
N GLY A 78 -12.33 0.72 -3.03
CA GLY A 78 -12.69 -0.22 -1.95
C GLY A 78 -11.62 -0.36 -0.89
N PHE A 79 -10.55 0.46 -0.95
CA PHE A 79 -9.60 0.56 0.15
C PHE A 79 -10.29 1.09 1.40
N ALA A 80 -9.94 0.54 2.55
CA ALA A 80 -10.44 0.99 3.84
C ALA A 80 -9.38 0.83 4.92
N LEU A 81 -9.42 1.72 5.90
CA LEU A 81 -8.67 1.58 7.14
C LEU A 81 -9.58 0.88 8.17
N LYS A 82 -9.17 -0.28 8.66
CA LYS A 82 -9.90 -1.05 9.69
C LYS A 82 -8.92 -1.53 10.75
N ASP A 83 -9.23 -1.23 12.02
CA ASP A 83 -8.43 -1.64 13.18
C ASP A 83 -6.93 -1.32 13.08
N GLY A 84 -6.58 -0.21 12.42
CA GLY A 84 -5.20 0.22 12.19
C GLY A 84 -4.49 -0.45 11.01
N TYR A 85 -5.23 -1.12 10.12
CA TYR A 85 -4.71 -1.77 8.92
C TYR A 85 -5.37 -1.26 7.64
N LEU A 86 -4.62 -1.21 6.54
CA LEU A 86 -5.16 -1.04 5.20
C LEU A 86 -5.74 -2.37 4.72
N THR A 87 -6.98 -2.32 4.23
CA THR A 87 -7.73 -3.46 3.70
C THR A 87 -8.31 -3.12 2.34
N LEU A 88 -8.62 -4.14 1.54
CA LEU A 88 -9.31 -4.01 0.26
C LEU A 88 -10.30 -5.15 0.08
N GLY A 89 -11.58 -4.90 0.40
CA GLY A 89 -12.60 -5.95 0.35
C GLY A 89 -12.19 -7.21 1.13
N ASP A 90 -12.20 -8.34 0.44
CA ASP A 90 -11.75 -9.67 0.88
C ASP A 90 -10.34 -10.05 0.39
N LYS A 91 -9.64 -9.14 -0.29
CA LYS A 91 -8.29 -9.41 -0.82
C LYS A 91 -7.26 -9.48 0.30
N THR A 92 -6.36 -10.43 0.15
CA THR A 92 -5.15 -10.56 0.97
C THR A 92 -3.97 -9.94 0.23
N PHE A 93 -3.06 -9.30 0.95
CA PHE A 93 -1.81 -8.80 0.38
C PHE A 93 -0.67 -9.80 0.61
N TYR A 94 0.24 -9.88 -0.35
CA TYR A 94 1.36 -10.80 -0.33
C TYR A 94 2.67 -10.09 -0.63
N ALA A 95 3.73 -10.52 0.06
CA ALA A 95 5.11 -10.30 -0.35
C ALA A 95 5.48 -11.39 -1.37
N CYS A 96 5.61 -11.01 -2.64
CA CYS A 96 5.91 -11.93 -3.73
C CYS A 96 7.33 -11.71 -4.23
N ALA A 97 8.14 -12.77 -4.27
CA ALA A 97 9.53 -12.67 -4.73
C ALA A 97 9.60 -12.21 -6.19
N ASN A 98 10.50 -11.26 -6.47
CA ASN A 98 10.83 -10.78 -7.80
C ASN A 98 12.34 -10.49 -7.86
N GLY A 99 13.11 -11.48 -8.33
CA GLY A 99 14.57 -11.46 -8.23
C GLY A 99 15.02 -11.36 -6.77
N ASP A 100 15.83 -10.35 -6.47
CA ASP A 100 16.34 -10.06 -5.12
C ASP A 100 15.42 -9.16 -4.28
N SER A 101 14.20 -8.88 -4.78
CA SER A 101 13.25 -7.96 -4.17
C SER A 101 11.88 -8.62 -3.95
N TYR A 102 10.99 -7.94 -3.23
CA TYR A 102 9.64 -8.44 -2.95
C TYR A 102 8.58 -7.40 -3.35
N LYS A 103 7.75 -7.77 -4.33
CA LYS A 103 6.61 -6.97 -4.76
C LYS A 103 5.43 -7.14 -3.81
N LEU A 104 4.67 -6.06 -3.63
CA LEU A 104 3.35 -6.12 -3.03
C LEU A 104 2.34 -6.54 -4.10
N THR A 105 1.60 -7.61 -3.82
CA THR A 105 0.58 -8.16 -4.75
C THR A 105 -0.68 -8.55 -3.97
N THR A 106 -1.78 -8.84 -4.68
CA THR A 106 -3.00 -9.41 -4.08
C THR A 106 -3.20 -10.90 -4.35
N HIS A 107 -2.25 -11.51 -5.06
CA HIS A 107 -2.18 -12.94 -5.28
C HIS A 107 -0.74 -13.33 -5.61
N CYS A 108 -0.21 -14.34 -4.92
CA CYS A 108 1.10 -14.93 -5.21
C CYS A 108 1.13 -16.34 -4.62
N GLU A 109 1.22 -17.37 -5.48
CA GLU A 109 1.13 -18.79 -5.06
C GLU A 109 2.22 -19.19 -4.06
N SER A 110 3.44 -18.69 -4.28
CA SER A 110 4.61 -18.94 -3.41
C SER A 110 4.92 -17.76 -2.48
N GLY A 111 4.01 -16.78 -2.40
CA GLY A 111 4.22 -15.54 -1.64
C GLY A 111 3.79 -15.65 -0.20
N ASP A 112 4.38 -14.80 0.63
CA ASP A 112 4.03 -14.69 2.03
C ASP A 112 2.87 -13.70 2.20
N SER A 113 1.73 -14.16 2.71
CA SER A 113 0.63 -13.25 3.09
C SER A 113 1.09 -12.30 4.20
N ILE A 114 0.81 -11.01 4.06
CA ILE A 114 1.18 -9.96 5.00
C ILE A 114 -0.04 -9.08 5.33
N ALA A 115 -0.06 -8.52 6.53
CA ALA A 115 -0.97 -7.43 6.87
C ALA A 115 -0.29 -6.08 6.64
N LEU A 116 -1.06 -5.05 6.30
CA LEU A 116 -0.57 -3.70 6.03
C LEU A 116 -0.98 -2.76 7.16
N LYS A 117 -0.08 -2.48 8.10
CA LYS A 117 -0.36 -1.70 9.30
C LYS A 117 -0.03 -0.23 9.11
N ILE A 118 -0.92 0.65 9.58
CA ILE A 118 -0.72 2.10 9.59
C ILE A 118 0.20 2.47 10.77
N THR A 119 1.21 3.31 10.54
CA THR A 119 2.23 3.66 11.57
C THR A 119 2.33 5.14 11.90
N GLU A 120 2.02 6.02 10.95
CA GLU A 120 2.06 7.47 11.11
C GLU A 120 0.83 8.05 10.43
N GLN A 121 0.14 9.01 11.06
CA GLN A 121 -1.02 9.67 10.48
C GLN A 121 -0.94 11.16 10.80
N THR A 122 -0.73 11.98 9.77
CA THR A 122 -0.66 13.44 9.89
C THR A 122 -1.97 14.02 9.38
N ASN A 123 -2.71 14.68 10.27
CA ASN A 123 -3.86 15.49 9.87
C ASN A 123 -3.30 16.83 9.36
N SER A 124 -3.52 17.16 8.09
CA SER A 124 -3.26 18.51 7.60
C SER A 124 -4.28 19.44 8.25
N ASN A 125 -3.82 20.29 9.17
CA ASN A 125 -4.60 21.36 9.82
C ASN A 125 -5.03 22.43 8.82
#